data_AF-A0A923K0I2-F1
#
_entry.id   AF-A0A923K0I2-F1
#
_cell.length_a   1.000
_cell.length_b   1.000
_cell.length_c   1.000
_cell.angle_alpha   90.00
_cell.angle_beta   90.00
_cell.angle_gamma   90.00
#
_symmetry.space_group_name_H-M   'P 1'
#
loop_
_entity.id
_entity.type
_entity.pdbx_description
1 polymer ?
#
loop_
_entity_poly.entity_id
_entity_poly.type
_entity_poly.pdbx_seq_one_letter_code
_entity_poly.pdbx_strand_id
1 'polypeptide(L)' 'MTEQRKFLGHQYIARRDCGKVSAACWDDKGYEKSTAKFVAGCVRRGDAVERIERREGDPMPEWICRPGCNDCRKEKP' A
#
# COMPACT_ATOMS: atom_id res chain seq x y z
N MET A 1 -1.62 -16.65 25.94
CA MET A 1 -0.35 -16.04 25.50
C MET A 1 -0.56 -15.62 24.06
N THR A 2 -0.55 -14.34 23.75
CA THR A 2 -0.63 -13.87 22.36
C THR A 2 0.69 -14.24 21.70
N GLU A 3 0.72 -15.34 20.95
CA GLU A 3 1.86 -15.67 20.10
C GLU A 3 2.15 -14.45 19.24
N GLN A 4 3.32 -13.84 19.44
CA GLN A 4 3.75 -12.73 18.60
C GLN A 4 3.96 -13.32 17.20
N ARG A 5 2.99 -13.09 16.32
CA ARG A 5 3.03 -13.53 14.92
C ARG A 5 4.36 -13.11 14.30
N LYS A 6 4.95 -14.03 13.54
CA LYS A 6 6.26 -13.88 12.90
C LYS A 6 6.30 -12.60 12.07
N PHE A 7 7.28 -11.74 12.34
CA PHE A 7 7.51 -10.53 11.55
C PHE A 7 7.98 -10.89 10.14
N LEU A 8 7.33 -10.32 9.13
CA LEU A 8 7.64 -10.55 7.72
C LEU A 8 8.37 -9.36 7.08
N GLY A 9 8.13 -8.14 7.56
CA GLY A 9 8.77 -6.96 7.00
C GLY A 9 7.87 -5.73 7.03
N HIS A 10 8.33 -4.68 6.36
CA HIS A 10 7.54 -3.47 6.15
C HIS A 10 7.01 -3.44 4.71
N GLN A 11 5.78 -2.98 4.54
CA GLN A 11 5.14 -2.82 3.25
C GLN A 11 4.57 -1.41 3.13
N TYR A 12 4.83 -0.75 2.01
CA TYR A 12 4.09 0.44 1.63
C TYR A 12 2.77 0.03 1.01
N ILE A 13 1.67 0.58 1.50
CA ILE A 13 0.32 0.42 0.96
C ILE A 13 -0.20 1.79 0.52
N ALA A 14 -0.71 1.86 -0.71
CA ALA A 14 -1.37 3.04 -1.25
C ALA A 14 -2.89 2.83 -1.29
N ARG A 15 -3.64 3.67 -0.58
CA ARG A 15 -5.11 3.63 -0.51
C ARG A 15 -5.74 4.78 -1.32
N ARG A 16 -6.88 4.47 -1.94
CA ARG A 16 -7.78 5.49 -2.52
C ARG A 16 -8.65 6.12 -1.43
N ASP A 17 -9.38 7.18 -1.78
CA ASP A 17 -10.38 7.79 -0.90
C ASP A 17 -11.46 6.81 -0.41
N CYS A 18 -11.74 5.74 -1.15
CA CYS A 18 -12.66 4.68 -0.72
C CYS A 18 -12.07 3.70 0.31
N GLY A 19 -10.83 3.90 0.77
CA GLY A 19 -10.15 3.05 1.74
C GLY A 19 -9.52 1.77 1.16
N LYS A 20 -9.88 1.39 -0.07
CA LYS A 20 -9.34 0.20 -0.75
C LYS A 20 -7.90 0.42 -1.23
N VAL A 21 -7.13 -0.66 -1.20
CA VAL A 21 -5.74 -0.69 -1.65
C VAL A 21 -5.67 -0.66 -3.16
N SER A 22 -4.90 0.29 -3.68
CA SER A 22 -4.65 0.49 -5.10
C SER A 22 -3.31 -0.07 -5.58
N ALA A 23 -2.34 -0.10 -4.69
CA ALA A 23 -1.00 -0.61 -4.95
C ALA A 23 -0.31 -0.93 -3.62
N ALA A 24 0.63 -1.87 -3.64
CA ALA A 24 1.52 -2.12 -2.50
C ALA A 24 2.92 -2.51 -3.00
N CYS A 25 3.95 -2.21 -2.21
CA CYS A 25 5.31 -2.69 -2.43
C CYS A 25 6.00 -3.00 -1.11
N TRP A 26 6.84 -4.04 -1.08
CA TRP A 26 7.68 -4.33 0.09
C TRP A 26 8.80 -3.29 0.20
N ASP A 27 9.15 -2.95 1.43
CA ASP A 27 10.26 -2.04 1.77
C ASP A 27 11.55 -2.86 1.94
N ASP A 28 11.95 -3.54 0.87
CA ASP A 28 13.11 -4.44 0.87
C ASP A 28 14.42 -3.67 0.67
N LYS A 29 15.45 -4.09 1.40
CA LYS A 29 16.81 -3.54 1.27
C LYS A 29 17.34 -3.75 -0.15
N GLY A 30 17.97 -2.73 -0.72
CA GLY A 30 18.50 -2.76 -2.10
C GLY A 30 17.52 -2.32 -3.18
N TYR A 31 16.25 -2.02 -2.82
CA TYR A 31 15.22 -1.51 -3.74
C TYR A 31 14.81 -0.07 -3.45
N GLU A 32 15.59 0.67 -2.66
CA GLU A 32 15.23 2.00 -2.12
C GLU A 32 14.82 2.98 -3.22
N LYS A 33 15.56 3.00 -4.33
CA LYS A 33 15.25 3.87 -5.49
C LYS A 33 13.93 3.48 -6.18
N SER A 34 13.65 2.20 -6.29
CA SER A 34 12.40 1.69 -6.90
C SER A 34 11.22 1.93 -5.97
N THR A 35 11.38 1.68 -4.67
CA THR A 35 10.40 1.97 -3.62
C THR A 35 10.07 3.47 -3.56
N ALA A 36 11.07 4.34 -3.59
CA ALA A 36 10.86 5.79 -3.63
C ALA A 36 10.08 6.23 -4.88
N LYS A 37 10.40 5.68 -6.07
CA LYS A 37 9.64 5.95 -7.31
C LYS A 37 8.20 5.46 -7.21
N PHE A 38 7.98 4.29 -6.63
CA PHE A 38 6.65 3.73 -6.40
C PHE A 38 5.81 4.64 -5.50
N VAL A 39 6.36 5.02 -4.34
CA VAL A 39 5.70 5.91 -3.37
C VAL A 39 5.38 7.26 -4.01
N ALA A 40 6.36 7.88 -4.66
CA ALA A 40 6.16 9.16 -5.36
C ALA A 40 5.09 9.06 -6.46
N GLY A 41 5.01 7.93 -7.17
CA GLY A 41 3.97 7.67 -8.16
C GLY A 41 2.57 7.59 -7.55
N CYS A 42 2.43 6.92 -6.41
CA CYS A 42 1.15 6.80 -5.69
C CYS A 42 0.70 8.16 -5.12
N VAL A 43 1.62 8.91 -4.49
CA VAL A 43 1.33 10.26 -3.98
C VAL A 43 0.92 11.21 -5.11
N ARG A 44 1.64 11.21 -6.24
CA ARG A 44 1.29 12.03 -7.41
C ARG A 44 -0.10 11.68 -7.96
N ARG A 45 -0.49 10.41 -7.86
CA ARG A 45 -1.80 9.91 -8.27
C ARG A 45 -2.93 10.33 -7.31
N GLY A 46 -2.60 10.87 -6.14
CA GLY A 46 -3.54 11.32 -5.11
C GLY A 46 -3.83 10.28 -4.03
N ASP A 47 -3.03 9.22 -3.92
CA ASP A 47 -3.26 8.17 -2.95
C ASP A 47 -2.66 8.49 -1.58
N ALA A 48 -3.32 8.03 -0.53
CA ALA A 48 -2.73 8.00 0.81
C ALA A 48 -1.76 6.81 0.88
N VAL A 49 -0.48 7.08 1.15
CA VAL A 49 0.55 6.03 1.26
C VAL A 49 0.95 5.87 2.72
N GLU A 50 0.91 4.63 3.20
CA GLU A 50 1.25 4.25 4.57
C GLU A 50 2.34 3.18 4.54
N ARG A 51 3.31 3.25 5.47
CA ARG A 51 4.28 2.18 5.70
C ARG A 51 3.80 1.36 6.90
N ILE A 52 3.42 0.11 6.66
CA ILE A 52 2.90 -0.77 7.70
C ILE A 52 3.86 -1.92 7.96
N GLU A 53 3.86 -2.39 9.20
CA GLU A 53 4.46 -3.67 9.56
C GLU A 53 3.53 -4.82 9.13
N ARG A 54 4.12 -5.89 8.57
CA ARG A 54 3.40 -7.12 8.22
C ARG A 54 3.92 -8.28 9.06
N ARG A 55 2.99 -9.05 9.59
CA ARG A 55 3.23 -10.31 10.31
C ARG A 55 2.48 -11.45 9.63
N GLU A 56 2.94 -12.67 9.90
CA GLU A 56 2.31 -13.88 9.40
C GLU A 56 0.86 -13.98 9.90
N GLY A 57 -0.07 -14.24 8.98
CA GLY A 57 -1.50 -14.30 9.29
C GLY A 57 -2.20 -12.94 9.39
N ASP A 58 -1.53 -11.83 9.08
CA ASP A 58 -2.22 -10.55 8.92
C ASP A 58 -3.25 -10.63 7.79
N PRO A 59 -4.47 -10.07 7.98
CA PRO A 59 -5.51 -10.10 6.97
C PRO A 59 -5.02 -9.43 5.67
N MET A 60 -5.43 -10.01 4.55
CA MET A 60 -5.22 -9.38 3.26
C MET A 60 -6.10 -8.13 3.18
N PRO A 61 -5.55 -6.95 2.84
CA PRO A 61 -6.37 -5.75 2.70
C PRO A 61 -7.32 -5.89 1.50
N GLU A 62 -8.42 -5.16 1.53
CA GLU A 62 -9.34 -5.08 0.40
C GLU A 62 -8.72 -4.27 -0.75
N TRP A 63 -8.63 -4.89 -1.93
CA TRP A 63 -8.07 -4.27 -3.13
C TRP A 63 -9.17 -3.60 -3.97
N ILE A 64 -8.78 -2.59 -4.75
CA ILE A 64 -9.65 -2.03 -5.79
C ILE A 64 -10.01 -3.11 -6.81
N CYS A 65 -11.25 -3.05 -7.32
CA CYS A 65 -11.86 -4.12 -8.11
C CYS A 65 -11.14 -4.43 -9.43
N ARG A 66 -10.38 -3.46 -9.97
CA ARG A 66 -9.61 -3.60 -11.21
C ARG A 66 -8.46 -2.59 -11.28
N PRO A 67 -7.35 -2.92 -11.96
CA PRO A 67 -6.32 -1.94 -12.31
C PRO A 67 -6.96 -0.75 -13.03
N GLY A 68 -6.55 0.47 -12.67
CA GLY A 68 -7.09 1.69 -13.27
C GLY A 68 -8.52 2.06 -12.84
N CYS A 69 -9.09 1.41 -11.82
CA CYS A 69 -10.34 1.85 -11.22
C CYS A 69 -10.24 3.31 -10.78
N ASN A 70 -11.08 4.18 -11.35
CA ASN A 70 -11.11 5.62 -11.09
C ASN A 70 -12.40 6.05 -10.38
N ASP A 71 -13.33 5.11 -10.15
CA ASP A 71 -14.64 5.35 -9.53
C ASP A 71 -14.53 6.03 -8.14
N CYS A 72 -13.36 5.91 -7.50
CA CYS A 72 -13.06 6.47 -6.19
C CYS A 72 -11.93 7.50 -6.20
N ARG A 73 -11.52 8.00 -7.38
CA ARG A 73 -10.62 9.15 -7.44
C ARG A 73 -11.45 10.41 -7.18
N LYS A 74 -11.06 11.23 -6.21
CA LYS A 74 -11.48 12.63 -6.23
C LYS A 74 -11.01 13.25 -7.55
N GLU A 75 -11.96 13.69 -8.37
CA GLU A 75 -11.66 14.66 -9.42
C GLU A 75 -11.02 15.86 -8.73
N LYS A 76 -9.84 16.25 -9.20
CA LYS A 76 -9.27 17.52 -8.74
C LYS A 76 -10.22 18.62 -9.23
N PRO A 77 -10.59 19.59 -8.38
CA PRO A 77 -11.26 20.80 -8.85
C PRO A 77 -10.40 21.56 -9.86
#